data_AF-F9ZY07-F1
#
_entry.id   AF-F9ZY07-F1
#
_cell.length_a   1.000
_cell.length_b   1.000
_cell.length_c   1.000
_cell.angle_alpha   90.00
_cell.angle_beta   90.00
_cell.angle_gamma   90.00
#
_symmetry.space_group_name_H-M   'P 1'
#
loop_
_entity.id
_entity.type
_entity.pdbx_description
1 polymer ?
#
loop_
_entity_poly.entity_id
_entity_poly.type
_entity_poly.pdbx_seq_one_letter_code
_entity_poly.pdbx_strand_id
1 'polypeptide(L)'
;MDDGIRFAETPEELHAAYRLRYKTYVEKMGRFNDTCNHQRRELQDDYDQTARIVITVKNNKVIGTLRVIWGKDTAFDDYLIEAYRLTPFLNAVEPSKICIVERLMVDENNRGSATMLRMYNTVMRFILTQRIELLLINSEAQHSNSYIKLGCKPFTKQYLYPGIGPVTPMALVVGDYQHLQQIGSPFSLLATTDDVDYCQHTHDLIETINCEAARSKITRRKKHVSIFPLPPANLPFYNRKSQQLNNRLRMKVATY
;
A
#
# COMPACT_ATOMS: atom_id res chain seq x y z
N MET A 1 10.53 -5.35 -24.24
CA MET A 1 9.98 -4.33 -23.34
C MET A 1 10.75 -3.02 -23.52
N ASP A 2 10.05 -1.96 -23.92
CA ASP A 2 10.66 -0.64 -24.11
C ASP A 2 10.99 0.04 -22.78
N ASP A 3 12.05 0.83 -22.75
CA ASP A 3 12.45 1.59 -21.58
C ASP A 3 11.40 2.65 -21.22
N GLY A 4 11.15 2.84 -19.92
CA GLY A 4 10.15 3.81 -19.46
C GLY A 4 9.39 3.37 -18.23
N ILE A 5 8.37 4.15 -17.87
CA ILE A 5 7.48 3.89 -16.74
C ILE A 5 6.05 3.99 -17.23
N ARG A 6 5.26 2.97 -16.92
CA ARG A 6 3.88 2.81 -17.40
C ARG A 6 3.12 1.82 -16.54
N PHE A 7 1.80 1.78 -16.74
CA PHE A 7 1.02 0.64 -16.30
C PHE A 7 1.33 -0.55 -17.22
N ALA A 8 1.47 -1.74 -16.64
CA ALA A 8 1.65 -2.97 -17.37
C ALA A 8 0.35 -3.33 -18.10
N GLU A 9 0.44 -3.61 -19.39
CA GLU A 9 -0.72 -3.92 -20.24
C GLU A 9 -0.63 -5.34 -20.80
N THR A 10 0.56 -5.94 -20.79
CA THR A 10 0.79 -7.27 -21.35
C THR A 10 1.05 -8.32 -20.26
N PRO A 11 0.74 -9.60 -20.52
CA PRO A 11 1.10 -10.69 -19.62
C PRO A 11 2.61 -10.76 -19.35
N GLU A 12 3.44 -10.46 -20.34
CA GLU A 12 4.90 -10.44 -20.20
C GLU A 12 5.36 -9.42 -19.14
N GLU A 13 4.80 -8.21 -19.19
CA GLU A 13 5.08 -7.13 -18.26
C GLU A 13 4.61 -7.46 -16.83
N LEU A 14 3.41 -8.02 -16.70
CA LEU A 14 2.87 -8.48 -15.41
C LEU A 14 3.76 -9.56 -14.78
N HIS A 15 4.11 -10.60 -15.55
CA HIS A 15 4.99 -11.65 -15.06
C HIS A 15 6.39 -11.13 -14.71
N ALA A 16 6.91 -10.13 -15.44
CA ALA A 16 8.18 -9.49 -15.10
C ALA A 16 8.09 -8.74 -13.76
N ALA A 17 6.97 -8.06 -13.47
CA ALA A 17 6.72 -7.46 -12.17
C ALA A 17 6.64 -8.51 -11.05
N TYR A 18 5.94 -9.63 -11.27
CA TYR A 18 5.82 -10.71 -10.28
C TYR A 18 7.15 -11.39 -9.97
N ARG A 19 8.03 -11.54 -10.99
CA ARG A 19 9.40 -12.01 -10.79
C ARG A 19 10.24 -11.03 -9.96
N LEU A 20 10.08 -9.72 -10.18
CA LEU A 20 10.76 -8.71 -9.35
C LEU A 20 10.28 -8.76 -7.89
N ARG A 21 8.97 -8.95 -7.67
CA ARG A 21 8.39 -9.14 -6.34
C ARG A 21 8.93 -10.38 -5.64
N TYR A 22 9.01 -11.50 -6.36
CA TYR A 22 9.58 -12.74 -5.84
C TYR A 22 11.04 -12.54 -5.41
N LYS A 23 11.88 -12.01 -6.31
CA LYS A 23 13.29 -11.72 -6.01
C LYS A 23 13.43 -10.85 -4.76
N THR A 24 12.59 -9.83 -4.61
CA THR A 24 12.69 -8.90 -3.48
C THR A 24 12.16 -9.52 -2.18
N TYR A 25 10.88 -9.93 -2.17
CA TYR A 25 10.24 -10.35 -0.92
C TYR A 25 10.63 -11.78 -0.52
N VAL A 26 10.70 -12.70 -1.46
CA VAL A 26 10.94 -14.12 -1.17
C VAL A 26 12.42 -14.37 -0.99
N GLU A 27 13.22 -14.09 -2.02
CA GLU A 27 14.64 -14.47 -2.00
C GLU A 27 15.47 -13.60 -1.06
N LYS A 28 15.24 -12.29 -1.02
CA LYS A 28 16.05 -11.38 -0.19
C LYS A 28 15.51 -11.17 1.21
N MET A 29 14.19 -11.03 1.35
CA MET A 29 13.58 -10.72 2.66
C MET A 29 13.06 -11.95 3.40
N GLY A 30 13.02 -13.13 2.75
CA GLY A 30 12.51 -14.37 3.36
C GLY A 30 11.01 -14.35 3.66
N ARG A 31 10.25 -13.45 3.04
CA ARG A 31 8.81 -13.25 3.24
C ARG A 31 8.00 -14.00 2.17
N PHE A 32 6.78 -14.42 2.51
CA PHE A 32 5.84 -15.07 1.57
C PHE A 32 6.33 -16.38 0.92
N ASN A 33 7.29 -17.08 1.53
CA ASN A 33 7.77 -18.38 1.02
C ASN A 33 6.62 -19.38 0.80
N ASP A 34 5.68 -19.47 1.73
CA ASP A 34 4.60 -20.46 1.68
C ASP A 34 3.50 -20.16 0.63
N THR A 35 3.50 -18.95 0.04
CA THR A 35 2.40 -18.44 -0.80
C THR A 35 2.85 -18.02 -2.19
N CYS A 36 4.12 -18.23 -2.53
CA CYS A 36 4.69 -17.83 -3.82
C CYS A 36 4.77 -19.01 -4.80
N ASN A 37 4.92 -18.72 -6.10
CA ASN A 37 5.15 -19.75 -7.10
C ASN A 37 6.66 -19.95 -7.30
N HIS A 38 7.24 -20.94 -6.62
CA HIS A 38 8.67 -21.25 -6.73
C HIS A 38 9.09 -21.77 -8.11
N GLN A 39 8.21 -22.49 -8.82
CA GLN A 39 8.52 -23.01 -10.16
C GLN A 39 8.71 -21.88 -11.18
N ARG A 40 7.84 -20.87 -11.13
CA ARG A 40 7.88 -19.70 -12.01
C ARG A 40 8.73 -18.56 -11.45
N ARG A 41 9.15 -18.65 -10.18
CA ARG A 41 9.79 -17.59 -9.40
C ARG A 41 8.98 -16.29 -9.43
N GLU A 42 7.68 -16.41 -9.21
CA GLU A 42 6.72 -15.30 -9.26
C GLU A 42 6.01 -15.15 -7.90
N LEU A 43 5.81 -13.90 -7.49
CA LEU A 43 4.97 -13.55 -6.34
C LEU A 43 3.82 -12.66 -6.80
N GLN A 44 2.63 -13.25 -6.81
CA GLN A 44 1.35 -12.61 -7.12
C GLN A 44 0.27 -13.16 -6.19
N ASP A 45 -0.85 -12.47 -6.09
CA ASP A 45 -2.04 -12.88 -5.34
C ASP A 45 -3.35 -12.55 -6.07
N ASP A 46 -4.49 -12.89 -5.47
CA ASP A 46 -5.80 -12.70 -6.10
C ASP A 46 -6.12 -11.22 -6.41
N TYR A 47 -5.55 -10.27 -5.66
CA TYR A 47 -5.72 -8.85 -5.95
C TYR A 47 -4.99 -8.42 -7.22
N ASP A 48 -3.99 -9.16 -7.68
CA ASP A 48 -3.29 -8.85 -8.94
C ASP A 48 -4.17 -9.08 -10.19
N GLN A 49 -5.33 -9.74 -10.06
CA GLN A 49 -6.26 -9.92 -11.17
C GLN A 49 -7.01 -8.64 -11.54
N THR A 50 -7.24 -7.76 -10.57
CA THR A 50 -8.00 -6.51 -10.74
C THR A 50 -7.16 -5.27 -10.47
N ALA A 51 -6.00 -5.42 -9.82
CA ALA A 51 -5.11 -4.30 -9.55
C ALA A 51 -4.37 -3.82 -10.81
N ARG A 52 -4.07 -2.52 -10.81
CA ARG A 52 -3.24 -1.90 -11.84
C ARG A 52 -1.78 -1.95 -11.39
N ILE A 53 -0.92 -2.51 -12.22
CA ILE A 53 0.50 -2.68 -11.90
C ILE A 53 1.31 -1.63 -12.65
N VAL A 54 2.06 -0.80 -11.94
CA VAL A 54 3.06 0.09 -12.52
C VAL A 54 4.37 -0.68 -12.63
N ILE A 55 5.05 -0.54 -13.76
CA ILE A 55 6.40 -1.05 -13.99
C ILE A 55 7.34 0.05 -14.43
N THR A 56 8.61 -0.07 -14.03
CA THR A 56 9.73 0.67 -14.62
C THR A 56 10.58 -0.32 -15.40
N VAL A 57 10.78 -0.07 -16.69
CA VAL A 57 11.65 -0.85 -17.55
C VAL A 57 12.90 -0.06 -17.87
N LYS A 58 14.05 -0.72 -17.78
CA LYS A 58 15.36 -0.21 -18.19
C LYS A 58 16.17 -1.35 -18.78
N ASN A 59 16.78 -1.13 -19.94
CA ASN A 59 17.54 -2.14 -20.68
C ASN A 59 16.74 -3.45 -20.84
N ASN A 60 15.49 -3.35 -21.30
CA ASN A 60 14.59 -4.50 -21.51
C ASN A 60 14.29 -5.32 -20.24
N LYS A 61 14.43 -4.72 -19.04
CA LYS A 61 14.21 -5.39 -17.75
C LYS A 61 13.35 -4.53 -16.82
N VAL A 62 12.37 -5.15 -16.18
CA VAL A 62 11.63 -4.51 -15.07
C VAL A 62 12.55 -4.34 -13.87
N ILE A 63 12.82 -3.08 -13.52
CA ILE A 63 13.67 -2.68 -12.39
C ILE A 63 12.88 -2.06 -11.24
N GLY A 64 11.59 -1.78 -11.43
CA GLY A 64 10.72 -1.23 -10.39
C GLY A 64 9.27 -1.64 -10.62
N THR A 65 8.52 -1.84 -9.54
CA THR A 65 7.09 -2.11 -9.60
C THR A 65 6.35 -1.54 -8.39
N LEU A 66 5.08 -1.20 -8.61
CA LEU A 66 4.13 -0.76 -7.61
C LEU A 66 2.74 -1.26 -8.03
N ARG A 67 1.88 -1.53 -7.05
CA ARG A 67 0.50 -1.97 -7.24
C ARG A 67 -0.46 -0.87 -6.80
N VAL A 68 -1.52 -0.67 -7.58
CA VAL A 68 -2.67 0.16 -7.23
C VAL A 68 -3.93 -0.71 -7.22
N ILE A 69 -4.58 -0.82 -6.07
CA ILE A 69 -5.93 -1.40 -5.94
C ILE A 69 -6.90 -0.22 -5.89
N TRP A 70 -7.85 -0.17 -6.82
CA TRP A 70 -8.77 0.97 -6.96
C TRP A 70 -10.22 0.51 -6.78
N GLY A 71 -10.97 1.20 -5.93
CA GLY A 71 -12.34 0.80 -5.58
C GLY A 71 -13.35 0.87 -6.74
N LYS A 72 -12.98 1.49 -7.88
CA LYS A 72 -13.77 1.43 -9.12
C LYS A 72 -13.54 0.14 -9.91
N ASP A 73 -12.32 -0.41 -9.87
CA ASP A 73 -11.97 -1.64 -10.60
C ASP A 73 -12.49 -2.88 -9.87
N THR A 74 -12.49 -2.86 -8.53
CA THR A 74 -13.05 -3.92 -7.69
C THR A 74 -13.52 -3.37 -6.36
N ALA A 75 -14.58 -3.95 -5.79
CA ALA A 75 -14.96 -3.65 -4.41
C ALA A 75 -13.84 -4.09 -3.45
N PHE A 76 -13.67 -3.35 -2.36
CA PHE A 76 -12.77 -3.76 -1.28
C PHE A 76 -13.45 -4.86 -0.46
N ASP A 77 -12.77 -5.99 -0.31
CA ASP A 77 -13.23 -7.07 0.55
C ASP A 77 -12.96 -6.76 2.04
N ASP A 78 -13.51 -7.59 2.93
CA ASP A 78 -13.35 -7.43 4.38
C ASP A 78 -11.87 -7.40 4.81
N TYR A 79 -11.01 -8.13 4.09
CA TYR A 79 -9.57 -8.16 4.38
C TYR A 79 -8.91 -6.81 4.11
N LEU A 80 -9.15 -6.21 2.93
CA LEU A 80 -8.64 -4.88 2.60
C LEU A 80 -9.25 -3.80 3.50
N ILE A 81 -10.55 -3.89 3.78
CA ILE A 81 -11.25 -2.98 4.70
C ILE A 81 -10.60 -3.00 6.07
N GLU A 82 -10.31 -4.18 6.60
CA GLU A 82 -9.66 -4.34 7.89
C GLU A 82 -8.19 -3.88 7.83
N ALA A 83 -7.41 -4.39 6.87
CA ALA A 83 -5.98 -4.11 6.75
C ALA A 83 -5.67 -2.62 6.58
N TYR A 84 -6.49 -1.91 5.81
CA TYR A 84 -6.31 -0.48 5.53
C TYR A 84 -7.20 0.42 6.38
N ARG A 85 -8.00 -0.16 7.29
CA ARG A 85 -8.97 0.58 8.14
C ARG A 85 -9.86 1.48 7.30
N LEU A 86 -10.46 0.92 6.25
CA LEU A 86 -11.22 1.68 5.27
C LEU A 86 -12.59 2.14 5.78
N THR A 87 -13.16 1.47 6.77
CA THR A 87 -14.55 1.73 7.23
C THR A 87 -14.87 3.20 7.48
N PRO A 88 -14.05 3.99 8.20
CA PRO A 88 -14.33 5.42 8.40
C PRO A 88 -14.35 6.22 7.10
N PHE A 89 -13.50 5.86 6.14
CA PHE A 89 -13.40 6.54 4.85
C PHE A 89 -14.52 6.14 3.88
N LEU A 90 -14.94 4.87 3.90
CA LEU A 90 -16.07 4.39 3.11
C LEU A 90 -17.41 5.00 3.55
N ASN A 91 -17.48 5.55 4.75
CA ASN A 91 -18.62 6.34 5.22
C ASN A 91 -18.58 7.79 4.71
N ALA A 92 -17.41 8.30 4.33
CA ALA A 92 -17.21 9.68 3.88
C ALA A 92 -17.23 9.81 2.36
N VAL A 93 -16.72 8.82 1.63
CA VAL A 93 -16.61 8.85 0.17
C VAL A 93 -16.95 7.51 -0.46
N GLU A 94 -17.41 7.54 -1.71
CA GLU A 94 -17.65 6.32 -2.50
C GLU A 94 -16.33 5.55 -2.76
N PRO A 95 -16.36 4.20 -2.89
CA PRO A 95 -15.17 3.40 -3.13
C PRO A 95 -14.36 3.83 -4.37
N SER A 96 -15.03 4.36 -5.40
CA SER A 96 -14.38 4.83 -6.63
C SER A 96 -13.43 6.02 -6.41
N LYS A 97 -13.54 6.71 -5.27
CA LYS A 97 -12.65 7.82 -4.87
C LYS A 97 -11.44 7.37 -4.05
N ILE A 98 -11.31 6.08 -3.78
CA ILE A 98 -10.28 5.52 -2.90
C ILE A 98 -9.37 4.59 -3.70
N CYS A 99 -8.06 4.75 -3.56
CA CYS A 99 -7.10 3.73 -3.96
C CYS A 99 -6.15 3.33 -2.83
N ILE A 100 -5.65 2.10 -2.91
CA ILE A 100 -4.63 1.55 -2.04
C ILE A 100 -3.38 1.33 -2.88
N VAL A 101 -2.24 1.80 -2.38
CA VAL A 101 -0.95 1.61 -3.04
C VAL A 101 -0.09 0.64 -2.24
N GLU A 102 0.42 -0.38 -2.92
CA GLU A 102 1.15 -1.48 -2.31
C GLU A 102 2.34 -1.95 -3.14
N ARG A 103 3.16 -2.83 -2.54
CA ARG A 103 4.25 -3.56 -3.21
C ARG A 103 5.21 -2.66 -4.00
N LEU A 104 5.45 -1.46 -3.50
CA LEU A 104 6.42 -0.53 -4.05
C LEU A 104 7.84 -1.07 -3.82
N MET A 105 8.56 -1.32 -4.92
CA MET A 105 9.94 -1.76 -4.87
C MET A 105 10.72 -1.32 -6.11
N VAL A 106 12.01 -1.09 -5.90
CA VAL A 106 12.99 -0.85 -6.96
C VAL A 106 14.20 -1.74 -6.68
N ASP A 107 14.75 -2.35 -7.73
CA ASP A 107 15.94 -3.18 -7.68
C ASP A 107 17.12 -2.40 -7.06
N GLU A 108 17.90 -3.09 -6.22
CA GLU A 108 18.96 -2.49 -5.40
C GLU A 108 20.00 -1.70 -6.18
N ASN A 109 20.36 -2.17 -7.39
CA ASN A 109 21.34 -1.50 -8.23
C ASN A 109 20.81 -0.19 -8.84
N ASN A 110 19.53 0.14 -8.61
CA ASN A 110 18.86 1.34 -9.09
C ASN A 110 18.20 2.12 -7.94
N ARG A 111 18.49 1.79 -6.67
CA ARG A 111 18.04 2.56 -5.50
C ARG A 111 18.77 3.91 -5.44
N GLY A 112 18.04 4.97 -5.08
CA GLY A 112 18.56 6.35 -5.09
C GLY A 112 18.41 7.08 -6.43
N SER A 113 17.81 6.45 -7.45
CA SER A 113 17.55 7.08 -8.75
C SER A 113 16.20 7.82 -8.79
N ALA A 114 16.05 8.72 -9.78
CA ALA A 114 14.79 9.37 -10.15
C ALA A 114 13.63 8.39 -10.44
N THR A 115 13.90 7.08 -10.50
CA THR A 115 12.90 6.02 -10.74
C THR A 115 11.74 6.07 -9.76
N MET A 116 12.01 6.12 -8.45
CA MET A 116 10.94 6.16 -7.43
C MET A 116 10.06 7.40 -7.61
N LEU A 117 10.67 8.56 -7.83
CA LEU A 117 9.95 9.81 -8.06
C LEU A 117 9.09 9.74 -9.32
N ARG A 118 9.60 9.15 -10.40
CA ARG A 118 8.84 8.98 -11.64
C ARG A 118 7.70 7.96 -11.49
N MET A 119 7.87 6.92 -10.67
CA MET A 119 6.77 6.00 -10.31
C MET A 119 5.69 6.74 -9.51
N TYR A 120 6.09 7.54 -8.53
CA TYR A 120 5.16 8.42 -7.79
C TYR A 120 4.42 9.37 -8.72
N ASN A 121 5.11 9.97 -9.69
CA ASN A 121 4.48 10.83 -10.70
C ASN A 121 3.45 10.07 -11.55
N THR A 122 3.78 8.84 -11.96
CA THR A 122 2.86 7.99 -12.74
C THR A 122 1.58 7.69 -11.95
N VAL A 123 1.72 7.37 -10.66
CA VAL A 123 0.57 7.14 -9.76
C VAL A 123 -0.21 8.43 -9.53
N MET A 124 0.46 9.57 -9.32
CA MET A 124 -0.21 10.85 -9.09
C MET A 124 -1.02 11.29 -10.32
N ARG A 125 -0.47 11.12 -11.54
CA ARG A 125 -1.20 11.37 -12.79
C ARG A 125 -2.43 10.48 -12.92
N PHE A 126 -2.32 9.21 -12.54
CA PHE A 126 -3.46 8.32 -12.49
C PHE A 126 -4.52 8.81 -11.50
N ILE A 127 -4.12 9.21 -10.30
CA ILE A 127 -5.02 9.76 -9.26
C ILE A 127 -5.80 10.97 -9.80
N LEU A 128 -5.10 11.95 -10.38
CA LEU A 128 -5.72 13.16 -10.92
C LEU A 128 -6.65 12.83 -12.10
N THR A 129 -6.20 11.99 -13.03
CA THR A 129 -6.98 11.60 -14.22
C THR A 129 -8.27 10.87 -13.83
N GLN A 130 -8.17 9.97 -12.84
CA GLN A 130 -9.32 9.18 -12.36
C GLN A 130 -10.12 9.89 -11.28
N ARG A 131 -9.76 11.12 -10.91
CA ARG A 131 -10.42 11.93 -9.88
C ARG A 131 -10.55 11.21 -8.53
N ILE A 132 -9.49 10.50 -8.15
CA ILE A 132 -9.36 9.83 -6.84
C ILE A 132 -9.07 10.89 -5.78
N GLU A 133 -9.72 10.80 -4.62
CA GLU A 133 -9.61 11.81 -3.55
C GLU A 133 -8.80 11.31 -2.35
N LEU A 134 -8.67 9.99 -2.20
CA LEU A 134 -7.99 9.35 -1.08
C LEU A 134 -7.06 8.23 -1.55
N LEU A 135 -5.80 8.29 -1.11
CA LEU A 135 -4.83 7.21 -1.24
C LEU A 135 -4.47 6.66 0.13
N LEU A 136 -4.47 5.34 0.29
CA LEU A 136 -4.01 4.66 1.51
C LEU A 136 -2.79 3.78 1.24
N ILE A 137 -1.94 3.68 2.26
CA ILE A 137 -0.77 2.80 2.30
C ILE A 137 -0.58 2.21 3.70
N ASN A 138 0.11 1.09 3.76
CA ASN A 138 0.66 0.54 4.98
C ASN A 138 2.18 0.75 4.99
N SER A 139 2.68 1.49 5.98
CA SER A 139 4.11 1.83 6.07
C SER A 139 4.81 1.04 7.16
N GLU A 140 5.88 0.31 6.80
CA GLU A 140 6.90 -0.14 7.75
C GLU A 140 7.62 1.09 8.33
N ALA A 141 8.04 1.03 9.60
CA ALA A 141 8.59 2.18 10.33
C ALA A 141 9.78 2.86 9.62
N GLN A 142 10.63 2.06 8.96
CA GLN A 142 11.79 2.55 8.20
C GLN A 142 11.44 3.40 6.96
N HIS A 143 10.19 3.32 6.48
CA HIS A 143 9.74 4.06 5.29
C HIS A 143 8.81 5.23 5.61
N SER A 144 8.35 5.35 6.86
CA SER A 144 7.34 6.35 7.25
C SER A 144 7.72 7.78 6.90
N ASN A 145 8.97 8.18 7.14
CA ASN A 145 9.44 9.54 6.81
C ASN A 145 9.38 9.83 5.30
N SER A 146 9.55 8.82 4.45
CA SER A 146 9.44 9.00 3.00
C SER A 146 8.00 9.30 2.60
N TYR A 147 7.03 8.61 3.20
CA TYR A 147 5.61 8.83 2.91
C TYR A 147 5.06 10.10 3.54
N ILE A 148 5.54 10.49 4.73
CA ILE A 148 5.19 11.79 5.33
C ILE A 148 5.62 12.92 4.40
N LYS A 149 6.82 12.85 3.79
CA LYS A 149 7.28 13.84 2.80
C LYS A 149 6.45 13.87 1.52
N LEU A 150 5.71 12.79 1.21
CA LEU A 150 4.75 12.80 0.11
C LEU A 150 3.42 13.46 0.50
N GLY A 151 3.13 13.62 1.80
CA GLY A 151 1.86 14.15 2.31
C GLY A 151 0.99 13.11 3.00
N CYS A 152 1.45 11.87 3.15
CA CYS A 152 0.70 10.86 3.88
C CYS A 152 0.72 11.15 5.38
N LYS A 153 -0.44 11.06 6.04
CA LYS A 153 -0.60 11.22 7.48
C LYS A 153 -0.96 9.86 8.12
N PRO A 154 -0.22 9.41 9.15
CA PRO A 154 -0.64 8.24 9.92
C PRO A 154 -1.91 8.59 10.69
N PHE A 155 -2.94 7.77 10.56
CA PHE A 155 -4.25 8.04 11.17
C PHE A 155 -4.65 7.00 12.22
N THR A 156 -3.88 5.93 12.39
CA THR A 156 -4.18 4.89 13.38
C THR A 156 -2.91 4.24 13.94
N LYS A 157 -3.08 3.35 14.91
CA LYS A 157 -1.98 2.63 15.55
C LYS A 157 -1.35 1.61 14.61
N GLN A 158 -0.06 1.35 14.85
CA GLN A 158 0.64 0.24 14.23
C GLN A 158 -0.05 -1.09 14.57
N TYR A 159 -0.10 -1.99 13.59
CA TYR A 159 -0.56 -3.37 13.78
C TYR A 159 0.35 -4.35 13.03
N LEU A 160 0.18 -5.65 13.29
CA LEU A 160 0.92 -6.69 12.60
C LEU A 160 0.19 -7.07 11.30
N TYR A 161 0.80 -6.74 10.17
CA TYR A 161 0.31 -7.15 8.85
C TYR A 161 0.89 -8.52 8.46
N PRO A 162 0.05 -9.50 8.09
CA PRO A 162 0.51 -10.85 7.74
C PRO A 162 1.60 -10.85 6.66
N GLY A 163 2.66 -11.61 6.88
CA GLY A 163 3.77 -11.75 5.94
C GLY A 163 4.75 -10.57 5.87
N ILE A 164 4.40 -9.41 6.44
CA ILE A 164 5.27 -8.21 6.47
C ILE A 164 5.77 -7.94 7.88
N GLY A 165 4.88 -7.87 8.86
CA GLY A 165 5.19 -7.46 10.23
C GLY A 165 4.56 -6.12 10.61
N PRO A 166 5.17 -5.35 11.53
CA PRO A 166 4.58 -4.13 12.06
C PRO A 166 4.47 -3.02 11.00
N VAL A 167 3.24 -2.56 10.71
CA VAL A 167 2.96 -1.47 9.78
C VAL A 167 1.98 -0.46 10.37
N THR A 168 2.11 0.79 9.94
CA THR A 168 1.19 1.88 10.30
C THR A 168 0.39 2.28 9.06
N PRO A 169 -0.96 2.20 9.09
CA PRO A 169 -1.80 2.76 8.05
C PRO A 169 -1.63 4.28 7.97
N MET A 170 -1.46 4.78 6.74
CA MET A 170 -1.35 6.19 6.44
C MET A 170 -2.26 6.54 5.26
N ALA A 171 -2.76 7.77 5.26
CA ALA A 171 -3.66 8.28 4.23
C ALA A 171 -3.12 9.59 3.64
N LEU A 172 -3.29 9.78 2.34
CA LEU A 172 -3.05 11.03 1.63
C LEU A 172 -4.39 11.52 1.10
N VAL A 173 -4.79 12.71 1.52
CA VAL A 173 -5.97 13.42 1.00
C VAL A 173 -5.51 14.29 -0.16
N VAL A 174 -5.98 13.99 -1.37
CA VAL A 174 -5.46 14.61 -2.59
C VAL A 174 -5.76 16.10 -2.63
N GLY A 175 -6.96 16.50 -2.20
CA GLY A 175 -7.37 17.90 -2.14
C GLY A 175 -6.72 18.72 -1.02
N ASP A 176 -5.92 18.13 -0.13
CA ASP A 176 -5.14 18.87 0.90
C ASP A 176 -3.88 19.50 0.29
N TYR A 177 -4.04 20.22 -0.83
CA TYR A 177 -2.94 20.75 -1.63
C TYR A 177 -2.11 21.78 -0.86
N GLN A 178 -2.76 22.60 -0.02
CA GLN A 178 -2.07 23.54 0.86
C GLN A 178 -1.08 22.84 1.79
N HIS A 179 -1.47 21.69 2.37
CA HIS A 179 -0.55 20.89 3.16
C HIS A 179 0.62 20.36 2.32
N LEU A 180 0.35 19.85 1.11
CA LEU A 180 1.39 19.37 0.19
C LEU A 180 2.43 20.47 -0.12
N GLN A 181 1.98 21.71 -0.34
CA GLN A 181 2.86 22.87 -0.53
C GLN A 181 3.68 23.18 0.71
N GLN A 182 3.05 23.24 1.89
CA GLN A 182 3.71 23.58 3.16
C GLN A 182 4.86 22.62 3.51
N ILE A 183 4.71 21.33 3.22
CA ILE A 183 5.74 20.33 3.50
C ILE A 183 6.77 20.17 2.38
N GLY A 184 6.63 20.92 1.28
CA GLY A 184 7.47 20.78 0.08
C GLY A 184 7.34 19.40 -0.56
N SER A 185 6.12 18.82 -0.58
CA SER A 185 5.89 17.50 -1.16
C SER A 185 6.21 17.52 -2.65
N PRO A 186 6.89 16.49 -3.20
CA PRO A 186 7.05 16.36 -4.65
C PRO A 186 5.71 16.37 -5.40
N PHE A 187 4.61 15.98 -4.76
CA PHE A 187 3.27 16.03 -5.36
C PHE A 187 2.74 17.45 -5.55
N SER A 188 3.19 18.41 -4.74
CA SER A 188 2.84 19.83 -4.95
C SER A 188 3.43 20.40 -6.25
N LEU A 189 4.47 19.76 -6.81
CA LEU A 189 5.06 20.11 -8.10
C LEU A 189 4.37 19.41 -9.29
N LEU A 190 3.49 18.44 -9.01
CA LEU A 190 2.84 17.62 -10.03
C LEU A 190 1.36 17.94 -10.22
N ALA A 191 0.80 18.78 -9.35
CA ALA A 191 -0.57 19.25 -9.39
C ALA A 191 -0.59 20.76 -9.12
N THR A 192 -1.59 21.42 -9.67
CA THR A 192 -1.99 22.78 -9.34
C THR A 192 -3.25 22.76 -8.46
N THR A 193 -3.70 23.91 -7.98
CA THR A 193 -5.01 24.03 -7.31
C THR A 193 -6.12 23.54 -8.24
N ASP A 194 -6.12 23.99 -9.49
CA ASP A 194 -7.11 23.61 -10.51
C ASP A 194 -7.16 22.09 -10.75
N ASP A 195 -6.00 21.41 -10.68
CA ASP A 195 -5.93 19.95 -10.85
C ASP A 195 -6.63 19.18 -9.72
N VAL A 196 -6.79 19.79 -8.54
CA VAL A 196 -7.43 19.16 -7.37
C VAL A 196 -8.82 19.70 -7.06
N ASP A 197 -9.35 20.65 -7.84
CA ASP A 197 -10.67 21.25 -7.64
C ASP A 197 -11.83 20.23 -7.73
N TYR A 198 -11.59 19.05 -8.30
CA TYR A 198 -12.56 17.96 -8.28
C TYR A 198 -12.76 17.33 -6.89
N CYS A 199 -11.87 17.60 -5.92
CA CYS A 199 -11.90 17.01 -4.59
C CYS A 199 -13.01 17.65 -3.74
N GLN A 200 -14.14 16.95 -3.63
CA GLN A 200 -15.33 17.42 -2.94
C GLN A 200 -15.32 17.09 -1.44
N HIS A 201 -14.52 16.11 -1.03
CA HIS A 201 -14.58 15.52 0.32
C HIS A 201 -13.34 15.83 1.16
N THR A 202 -12.52 16.81 0.76
CA THR A 202 -11.24 17.13 1.41
C THR A 202 -11.41 17.36 2.91
N HIS A 203 -12.43 18.14 3.32
CA HIS A 203 -12.67 18.44 4.73
C HIS A 203 -13.00 17.17 5.53
N ASP A 204 -13.98 16.39 5.07
CA ASP A 204 -14.48 15.19 5.75
C ASP A 204 -13.38 14.12 5.87
N LEU A 205 -12.54 13.98 4.84
CA LEU A 205 -11.40 13.06 4.86
C LEU A 205 -10.32 13.49 5.87
N ILE A 206 -10.03 14.79 5.97
CA ILE A 206 -9.11 15.33 6.98
C ILE A 206 -9.68 15.14 8.39
N GLU A 207 -10.97 15.41 8.59
CA GLU A 207 -11.64 15.18 9.87
C GLU A 207 -11.58 13.70 10.26
N THR A 208 -11.87 12.80 9.32
CA THR A 208 -11.77 11.35 9.51
C THR A 208 -10.37 10.93 9.99
N ILE A 209 -9.31 11.42 9.33
CA ILE A 209 -7.92 11.19 9.75
C ILE A 209 -7.67 11.66 11.18
N ASN A 210 -8.12 12.87 11.51
CA ASN A 210 -7.92 13.48 12.84
C ASN A 210 -8.68 12.73 13.94
N CYS A 211 -9.93 12.34 13.68
CA CYS A 211 -10.76 11.56 14.59
C CYS A 211 -10.15 10.19 14.88
N GLU A 212 -9.71 9.46 13.85
CA GLU A 212 -9.07 8.15 14.01
C GLU A 212 -7.72 8.25 14.76
N ALA A 213 -6.94 9.31 14.48
CA ALA A 213 -5.69 9.56 15.17
C ALA A 213 -5.91 9.86 16.65
N ALA A 214 -6.94 10.65 16.99
CA ALA A 214 -7.32 10.95 18.36
C ALA A 214 -7.82 9.70 19.10
N ARG A 215 -8.69 8.89 18.48
CA ARG A 215 -9.18 7.62 19.03
C ARG A 215 -8.01 6.69 19.38
N SER A 216 -7.05 6.57 18.48
CA SER A 216 -5.85 5.74 18.67
C SER A 216 -4.96 6.20 19.83
N LYS A 217 -4.87 7.52 20.09
CA LYS A 217 -4.15 8.07 21.25
C LYS A 217 -4.88 7.77 22.57
N ILE A 218 -6.22 7.82 22.58
CA ILE A 218 -7.03 7.50 23.76
C ILE A 218 -6.89 6.02 24.14
N THR A 219 -6.93 5.11 23.16
CA THR A 219 -6.76 3.67 23.41
C THR A 219 -5.38 3.35 23.99
N ARG A 220 -4.35 4.16 23.73
CA ARG A 220 -2.99 4.00 24.26
C ARG A 220 -2.92 4.06 25.79
N ARG A 221 -3.92 4.69 26.46
CA ARG A 221 -4.05 4.69 27.93
C ARG A 221 -4.68 3.41 28.50
N LYS A 222 -5.33 2.59 27.68
CA LYS A 222 -5.93 1.30 28.06
C LYS A 222 -5.18 0.18 27.33
N LYS A 223 -4.17 -0.43 27.97
CA LYS A 223 -3.37 -1.51 27.37
C LYS A 223 -4.27 -2.67 26.90
N HIS A 224 -4.51 -2.77 25.60
CA HIS A 224 -4.95 -4.01 24.95
C HIS A 224 -4.28 -4.12 23.57
N VAL A 225 -3.44 -5.15 23.43
CA VAL A 225 -2.94 -5.61 22.14
C VAL A 225 -4.09 -6.36 21.48
N SER A 226 -4.69 -5.76 20.45
CA SER A 226 -5.70 -6.41 19.62
C SER A 226 -4.99 -7.42 18.71
N ILE A 227 -5.14 -8.70 19.02
CA ILE A 227 -4.74 -9.82 18.15
C ILE A 227 -5.76 -9.87 17.01
N PHE A 228 -5.31 -9.67 15.78
CA PHE A 228 -6.17 -9.70 14.60
C PHE A 228 -6.64 -11.13 14.30
N PRO A 229 -7.93 -11.33 13.94
CA PRO A 229 -8.38 -12.59 13.39
C PRO A 229 -7.61 -12.89 12.09
N LEU A 230 -7.31 -14.16 11.89
CA LEU A 230 -6.67 -14.62 10.66
C LEU A 230 -7.68 -14.45 9.52
N PRO A 231 -7.25 -14.09 8.29
CA PRO A 231 -8.13 -14.09 7.14
C PRO A 231 -8.80 -15.48 6.97
N PRO A 232 -9.99 -15.54 6.36
CA PRO A 232 -10.69 -16.79 6.16
C PRO A 232 -9.82 -17.81 5.41
N ALA A 233 -9.93 -19.08 5.78
CA ALA A 233 -9.08 -20.19 5.30
C ALA A 233 -9.12 -20.46 3.79
N ASN A 234 -9.95 -19.71 3.05
CA ASN A 234 -10.12 -19.84 1.60
C ASN A 234 -9.34 -18.79 0.80
N LEU A 235 -8.59 -17.89 1.47
CA LEU A 235 -7.56 -17.08 0.82
C LEU A 235 -6.26 -17.90 0.73
N PRO A 236 -5.55 -17.94 -0.42
CA PRO A 236 -4.34 -18.75 -0.62
C PRO A 236 -3.17 -18.41 0.31
N PHE A 237 -3.34 -17.39 1.15
CA PHE A 237 -2.37 -16.88 2.11
C PHE A 237 -2.25 -17.66 3.43
N TYR A 238 -3.13 -18.63 3.72
CA TYR A 238 -3.13 -19.33 5.00
C TYR A 238 -3.09 -20.85 4.85
N ASN A 239 -1.88 -21.43 4.86
CA ASN A 239 -1.73 -22.90 4.90
C ASN A 239 -0.90 -23.40 6.11
N ARG A 240 -1.16 -24.64 6.52
CA ARG A 240 -0.95 -25.28 7.85
C ARG A 240 0.40 -25.08 8.57
N LYS A 241 1.49 -24.66 7.92
CA LYS A 241 2.78 -24.43 8.59
C LYS A 241 2.82 -23.12 9.39
N SER A 242 2.11 -22.08 8.95
CA SER A 242 1.99 -20.81 9.68
C SER A 242 1.20 -20.96 10.99
N GLN A 243 0.29 -21.96 11.09
CA GLN A 243 -0.36 -22.33 12.35
C GLN A 243 0.64 -22.90 13.38
N GLN A 244 1.62 -23.70 12.95
CA GLN A 244 2.61 -24.29 13.86
C GLN A 244 3.62 -23.27 14.40
N LEU A 245 4.05 -22.30 13.57
CA LEU A 245 4.94 -21.23 14.02
C LEU A 245 4.23 -20.27 15.00
N ASN A 246 2.94 -19.98 14.76
CA ASN A 246 2.12 -19.15 15.65
C ASN A 246 1.78 -19.84 16.98
N ASN A 247 1.62 -21.17 17.00
CA ASN A 247 1.45 -21.91 18.25
C ASN A 247 2.74 -21.89 19.12
N ARG A 248 3.93 -21.87 18.50
CA ARG A 248 5.19 -21.67 19.24
C ARG A 248 5.35 -20.27 19.82
N LEU A 249 4.87 -19.23 19.11
CA LEU A 249 4.84 -17.85 19.62
C LEU A 249 3.81 -17.66 20.75
N ARG A 250 2.65 -18.33 20.69
CA ARG A 250 1.66 -18.32 21.78
C ARG A 250 2.18 -18.94 23.08
N MET A 251 2.96 -20.02 23.02
CA MET A 251 3.52 -20.64 24.22
C MET A 251 4.61 -19.80 24.91
N LYS A 252 5.32 -18.92 24.18
CA LYS A 252 6.35 -18.04 24.77
C LYS A 252 5.80 -16.77 25.44
N VAL A 253 4.54 -16.40 25.20
CA VAL A 253 3.92 -15.20 25.80
C VAL A 253 3.06 -15.54 27.01
N ALA A 254 2.76 -16.83 27.24
CA ALA A 254 2.02 -17.29 28.41
C ALA A 254 2.88 -17.51 29.68
N THR A 255 4.17 -17.19 29.61
CA THR A 255 5.09 -17.19 30.75
C THR A 255 5.80 -15.84 30.77
N TYR A 256 5.17 -14.84 31.41
CA TYR A 256 5.73 -13.67 32.11
C TYR A 256 4.61 -12.67 32.42
#